data_AF-A0A356KP45-F1
#
_entry.id   AF-A0A356KP45-F1
#
_cell.length_a   1.000
_cell.length_b   1.000
_cell.length_c   1.000
_cell.angle_alpha   90.00
_cell.angle_beta   90.00
_cell.angle_gamma   90.00
#
_symmetry.space_group_name_H-M   'P 1'
#
loop_
_entity.id
_entity.type
_entity.pdbx_description
1 polymer ?
#
loop_
_entity_poly.entity_id
_entity_poly.type
_entity_poly.pdbx_seq_one_letter_code
_entity_poly.pdbx_strand_id
1 'polypeptide(L)'
;MSDVDKAPLAPSDPAPLAPASGGVFRWVALGLAALVAGYLCWALEDLRQEAKTSGKAVNAHLPQILAKVDATSATVKEVSDDLKKLRDLAGASGPRDKSLAVFADRLLDMLEQAQVVVGVEKLIGKEISKPLAAADWVRDARKEALFLTFRAKSKAELFTRLCKNKFGSPWLVQGSEEGAKPEPLAAWFAARDPEAKELHAAEQAGE
;
A
#
# COMPACT_ATOMS: atom_id res chain seq x y z
N MET A 1 51.99 55.92 16.77
CA MET A 1 53.37 55.41 16.71
C MET A 1 53.29 53.95 17.13
N SER A 2 53.30 52.98 16.23
CA SER A 2 54.23 52.87 15.09
C SER A 2 53.59 52.20 13.89
N ASP A 3 53.87 52.80 12.73
CA ASP A 3 53.88 52.18 11.40
C ASP A 3 54.61 50.84 11.39
N VAL A 4 54.00 49.86 10.73
CA VAL A 4 54.73 48.73 10.13
C VAL A 4 54.18 48.52 8.73
N ASP A 5 54.92 49.08 7.78
CA ASP A 5 54.99 48.67 6.38
C ASP A 5 55.03 47.15 6.22
N LYS A 6 54.14 46.59 5.38
CA LYS A 6 54.41 45.30 4.75
C LYS A 6 53.75 45.18 3.37
N ALA A 7 54.61 45.45 2.39
CA ALA A 7 54.67 45.12 0.96
C ALA A 7 53.50 44.39 0.26
N PRO A 8 53.17 44.77 -1.00
CA PRO A 8 52.20 44.10 -1.85
C PRO A 8 52.76 42.78 -2.43
N LEU A 9 52.02 41.69 -2.25
CA LEU A 9 52.27 40.39 -2.90
C LEU A 9 51.88 40.49 -4.39
N ALA A 10 52.86 40.26 -5.27
CA ALA A 10 52.66 40.18 -6.71
C ALA A 10 51.82 38.93 -7.08
N PRO A 11 50.96 39.01 -8.10
CA PRO A 11 50.23 37.86 -8.62
C PRO A 11 51.20 36.91 -9.33
N SER A 12 51.31 35.68 -8.82
CA SER A 12 52.02 34.59 -9.49
C SER A 12 51.14 34.04 -10.61
N ASP A 13 51.50 34.32 -11.87
CA ASP A 13 50.84 33.71 -13.02
C ASP A 13 51.01 32.18 -13.00
N PRO A 14 49.91 31.40 -13.05
CA PRO A 14 50.00 29.95 -13.11
C PRO A 14 50.58 29.50 -14.45
N ALA A 15 51.62 28.67 -14.38
CA ALA A 15 52.28 28.08 -15.55
C ALA A 15 51.30 27.34 -16.47
N PRO A 16 51.48 27.40 -17.80
CA PRO A 16 50.65 26.69 -18.75
C PRO A 16 50.82 25.17 -18.57
N LEU A 17 49.74 24.51 -18.13
CA LEU A 17 49.65 23.07 -18.02
C LEU A 17 49.79 22.45 -19.42
N ALA A 18 50.81 21.62 -19.61
CA ALA A 18 51.06 20.91 -20.86
C ALA A 18 49.86 20.02 -21.25
N PRO A 19 49.53 19.89 -22.55
CA PRO A 19 48.46 19.02 -23.01
C PRO A 19 48.84 17.56 -22.76
N ALA A 20 48.17 16.93 -21.79
CA ALA A 20 48.32 15.51 -21.50
C ALA A 20 47.96 14.67 -22.74
N SER A 21 48.85 13.76 -23.10
CA SER A 21 48.75 12.81 -24.21
C SER A 21 47.53 11.87 -24.07
N GLY A 22 46.35 12.32 -24.49
CA GLY A 22 45.07 11.61 -24.34
C GLY A 22 44.73 10.58 -25.44
N GLY A 23 45.65 10.27 -26.34
CA GLY A 23 45.37 9.42 -27.52
C GLY A 23 44.95 8.00 -27.16
N VAL A 24 45.69 7.33 -26.28
CA VAL A 24 45.45 5.91 -25.94
C VAL A 24 44.18 5.74 -25.08
N PHE A 25 43.93 6.68 -24.16
CA PHE A 25 42.75 6.65 -23.29
C PHE A 25 41.44 6.73 -24.09
N ARG A 26 41.41 7.55 -25.15
CA ARG A 26 40.23 7.70 -26.01
C ARG A 26 39.87 6.40 -26.74
N TRP A 27 40.86 5.64 -27.21
CA TRP A 27 40.62 4.37 -27.88
C TRP A 27 40.16 3.27 -26.92
N VAL A 28 40.70 3.23 -25.70
CA VAL A 28 40.24 2.31 -24.65
C VAL A 28 38.79 2.61 -24.25
N ALA A 29 38.45 3.89 -24.06
CA ALA A 29 37.08 4.30 -23.73
C ALA A 29 36.09 3.94 -24.85
N LEU A 30 36.47 4.12 -26.12
CA LEU A 30 35.65 3.73 -27.27
C LEU A 30 35.46 2.20 -27.36
N GLY A 31 36.51 1.42 -27.12
CA GLY A 31 36.42 -0.04 -27.09
C GLY A 31 35.47 -0.55 -26.00
N LEU A 32 35.55 0.03 -24.80
CA LEU A 32 34.65 -0.32 -23.70
C LEU A 32 33.20 0.05 -24.02
N ALA A 33 32.97 1.23 -24.59
CA ALA A 33 31.63 1.65 -25.00
C ALA A 33 31.01 0.72 -26.04
N ALA A 34 31.80 0.27 -27.03
CA ALA A 34 31.35 -0.68 -28.04
C ALA A 34 30.98 -2.05 -27.44
N LEU A 35 31.77 -2.55 -26.46
CA LEU A 35 31.46 -3.80 -25.77
C LEU A 35 30.16 -3.70 -24.96
N VAL A 36 29.96 -2.61 -24.22
CA VAL A 36 28.72 -2.38 -23.46
C VAL A 36 27.51 -2.29 -24.39
N ALA A 37 27.64 -1.55 -25.51
CA ALA A 37 26.57 -1.45 -26.49
C ALA A 37 26.23 -2.82 -27.11
N GLY A 38 27.24 -3.62 -27.46
CA GLY A 38 27.04 -4.98 -27.97
C GLY A 38 26.33 -5.89 -26.96
N TYR A 39 26.73 -5.82 -25.68
CA TYR A 39 26.06 -6.58 -24.62
C TYR A 39 24.60 -6.17 -24.43
N LEU A 40 24.31 -4.86 -24.43
CA LEU A 40 22.93 -4.35 -24.34
C LEU A 40 22.07 -4.78 -25.53
N CYS A 41 22.61 -4.72 -26.76
CA CYS A 41 21.90 -5.23 -27.94
C CYS A 41 21.59 -6.72 -27.83
N TRP A 42 22.54 -7.51 -27.32
CA TRP A 42 22.33 -8.94 -27.10
C TRP A 42 21.25 -9.20 -26.03
N ALA A 43 21.31 -8.52 -24.88
CA ALA A 43 20.34 -8.66 -23.81
C ALA A 43 18.92 -8.22 -24.21
N LEU A 44 18.80 -7.19 -25.07
CA LEU A 44 17.51 -6.75 -25.60
C LEU A 44 16.87 -7.78 -26.53
N GLU A 45 17.68 -8.49 -27.32
CA GLU A 45 17.15 -9.54 -28.20
C GLU A 45 16.73 -10.78 -27.38
N ASP A 46 17.45 -11.10 -26.31
CA ASP A 46 17.08 -12.18 -25.39
C ASP A 46 15.75 -11.88 -24.67
N LEU A 47 15.59 -10.67 -24.11
CA LEU A 47 14.33 -10.19 -23.54
C LEU A 47 13.17 -10.22 -24.56
N ARG A 48 13.45 -9.88 -25.82
CA ARG A 48 12.45 -9.94 -26.91
C ARG A 48 12.01 -11.38 -27.19
N GLN A 49 12.91 -12.34 -27.10
CA GLN A 49 12.59 -13.76 -27.27
C GLN A 49 11.76 -14.29 -26.10
N GLU A 50 12.12 -13.98 -24.86
CA GLU A 50 11.34 -14.35 -23.66
C GLU A 50 9.94 -13.71 -23.65
N ALA A 51 9.81 -12.46 -24.12
CA ALA A 51 8.52 -11.80 -24.26
C ALA A 51 7.62 -12.51 -25.29
N LYS A 52 8.19 -13.02 -26.39
CA LYS A 52 7.44 -13.75 -27.42
C LYS A 52 6.98 -15.13 -26.94
N THR A 53 7.80 -15.84 -26.17
CA THR A 53 7.42 -17.14 -25.60
C THR A 53 6.35 -16.97 -24.52
N SER A 54 6.50 -15.96 -23.67
CA SER A 54 5.50 -15.59 -22.64
C SER A 54 4.17 -15.17 -23.27
N GLY A 55 4.19 -14.36 -24.33
CA GLY A 55 2.97 -13.94 -25.04
C GLY A 55 2.19 -15.11 -25.66
N LYS A 56 2.88 -16.11 -26.20
CA LYS A 56 2.24 -17.33 -26.73
C LYS A 56 1.66 -18.21 -25.63
N ALA A 57 2.33 -18.34 -24.49
CA ALA A 57 1.82 -19.08 -23.34
C ALA A 57 0.59 -18.40 -22.72
N VAL A 58 0.63 -17.06 -22.56
CA VAL A 58 -0.51 -16.29 -22.03
C VAL A 58 -1.72 -16.37 -22.97
N ASN A 59 -1.52 -16.30 -24.29
CA ASN A 59 -2.64 -16.44 -25.24
C ASN A 59 -3.26 -17.85 -25.24
N ALA A 60 -2.46 -18.89 -24.95
CA ALA A 60 -2.96 -20.26 -24.80
C ALA A 60 -3.78 -20.47 -23.51
N HIS A 61 -3.45 -19.75 -22.43
CA HIS A 61 -4.11 -19.89 -21.13
C HIS A 61 -5.18 -18.83 -20.85
N LEU A 62 -5.27 -17.75 -21.63
CA LEU A 62 -6.30 -16.71 -21.52
C LEU A 62 -7.74 -17.25 -21.44
N PRO A 63 -8.19 -18.17 -22.32
CA PRO A 63 -9.55 -18.70 -22.22
C PRO A 63 -9.77 -19.55 -20.95
N GLN A 64 -8.73 -20.21 -20.44
CA GLN A 64 -8.81 -20.95 -19.17
C GLN A 64 -8.84 -20.02 -17.96
N ILE A 65 -8.14 -18.89 -18.01
CA ILE A 65 -8.15 -17.88 -16.96
C ILE A 65 -9.51 -17.18 -16.93
N LEU A 66 -10.07 -16.81 -18.09
CA LEU A 66 -11.42 -16.24 -18.17
C LEU A 66 -12.48 -17.22 -17.66
N ALA A 67 -12.42 -18.49 -18.07
CA ALA A 67 -13.34 -19.51 -17.55
C ALA A 67 -13.20 -19.71 -16.02
N LYS A 68 -11.98 -19.63 -15.48
CA LYS A 68 -11.75 -19.66 -14.03
C LYS A 68 -12.26 -18.41 -13.34
N VAL A 69 -12.09 -17.22 -13.92
CA VAL A 69 -12.60 -15.96 -13.36
C VAL A 69 -14.14 -15.97 -13.33
N ASP A 70 -14.79 -16.43 -14.39
CA ASP A 70 -16.25 -16.60 -14.44
C ASP A 70 -16.73 -17.62 -13.41
N ALA A 71 -16.03 -18.76 -13.28
CA ALA A 71 -16.32 -19.75 -12.25
C ALA A 71 -16.13 -19.18 -10.83
N THR A 72 -15.08 -18.37 -10.61
CA THR A 72 -14.81 -17.73 -9.31
C THR A 72 -15.86 -16.67 -9.00
N SER A 73 -16.30 -15.91 -9.99
CA SER A 73 -17.40 -14.93 -9.85
C SER A 73 -18.73 -15.62 -9.51
N ALA A 74 -18.99 -16.79 -10.08
CA ALA A 74 -20.14 -17.61 -9.70
C ALA A 74 -20.01 -18.13 -8.26
N THR A 75 -18.81 -18.54 -7.83
CA THR A 75 -18.58 -18.99 -6.43
C THR A 75 -18.72 -17.84 -5.44
N VAL A 76 -18.34 -16.61 -5.79
CA VAL A 76 -18.53 -15.44 -4.93
C VAL A 76 -20.02 -15.18 -4.67
N LYS A 77 -20.87 -15.35 -5.69
CA LYS A 77 -22.32 -15.24 -5.54
C LYS A 77 -22.88 -16.34 -4.64
N GLU A 78 -22.42 -17.58 -4.82
CA GLU A 78 -22.81 -18.72 -3.99
C GLU A 78 -22.37 -18.54 -2.53
N VAL A 79 -21.14 -18.07 -2.28
CA VAL A 79 -20.63 -17.76 -0.94
C VAL A 79 -21.40 -16.61 -0.29
N SER A 80 -21.85 -15.62 -1.05
CA SER A 80 -22.72 -14.55 -0.55
C SER A 80 -24.08 -15.07 -0.08
N ASP A 81 -24.67 -15.97 -0.85
CA ASP A 81 -25.96 -16.58 -0.50
C ASP A 81 -25.82 -17.59 0.65
N ASP A 82 -24.70 -18.31 0.75
CA ASP A 82 -24.40 -19.18 1.88
C ASP A 82 -24.07 -18.40 3.15
N LEU A 83 -23.49 -17.20 3.06
CA LEU A 83 -23.36 -16.27 4.19
C LEU A 83 -24.72 -15.79 4.70
N LYS A 84 -25.66 -15.49 3.81
CA LYS A 84 -27.04 -15.16 4.19
C LYS A 84 -27.71 -16.36 4.86
N LYS A 85 -27.57 -17.56 4.28
CA LYS A 85 -28.10 -18.78 4.89
C LYS A 85 -27.45 -19.10 6.22
N LEU A 86 -26.15 -18.92 6.40
CA LEU A 86 -25.46 -19.12 7.69
C LEU A 86 -25.95 -18.11 8.74
N ARG A 87 -26.14 -16.85 8.33
CA ARG A 87 -26.76 -15.82 9.18
C ARG A 87 -28.18 -16.21 9.60
N ASP A 88 -28.96 -16.74 8.68
CA ASP A 88 -30.36 -17.09 8.91
C ASP A 88 -30.50 -18.45 9.65
N LEU A 89 -29.63 -19.43 9.39
CA LEU A 89 -29.56 -20.76 10.03
C LEU A 89 -29.00 -20.73 11.44
N ALA A 90 -28.11 -19.79 11.75
CA ALA A 90 -27.56 -19.68 13.10
C ALA A 90 -28.62 -19.32 14.15
N GLY A 91 -29.84 -18.89 13.76
CA GLY A 91 -30.91 -18.53 14.69
C GLY A 91 -30.54 -17.44 15.71
N ALA A 92 -29.35 -16.84 15.55
CA ALA A 92 -28.64 -16.06 16.54
C ALA A 92 -28.73 -14.55 16.25
N SER A 93 -29.65 -14.12 15.40
CA SER A 93 -29.88 -12.72 15.11
C SER A 93 -30.93 -12.16 16.09
N GLY A 94 -30.52 -11.90 17.34
CA GLY A 94 -31.26 -10.94 18.14
C GLY A 94 -31.28 -9.58 17.42
N PRO A 95 -32.27 -8.69 17.67
CA PRO A 95 -32.29 -7.35 17.06
C PRO A 95 -30.97 -6.57 17.22
N ARG A 96 -30.24 -6.85 18.32
CA ARG A 96 -28.91 -6.30 18.60
C ARG A 96 -27.89 -6.65 17.52
N ASP A 97 -27.75 -7.93 17.18
CA ASP A 97 -26.68 -8.41 16.30
C ASP A 97 -26.88 -7.90 14.87
N LYS A 98 -28.14 -7.71 14.46
CA LYS A 98 -28.49 -7.02 13.21
C LYS A 98 -28.00 -5.56 13.21
N SER A 99 -28.20 -4.82 14.29
CA SER A 99 -27.75 -3.41 14.38
C SER A 99 -26.22 -3.27 14.37
N LEU A 100 -25.50 -4.25 14.95
CA LEU A 100 -24.04 -4.32 14.95
C LEU A 100 -23.51 -4.66 13.55
N ALA A 101 -24.11 -5.65 12.88
CA ALA A 101 -23.71 -6.03 11.53
C ALA A 101 -23.92 -4.89 10.53
N VAL A 102 -25.08 -4.22 10.56
CA VAL A 102 -25.36 -3.05 9.71
C VAL A 102 -24.38 -1.91 9.96
N PHE A 103 -24.01 -1.67 11.22
CA PHE A 103 -23.02 -0.64 11.57
C PHE A 103 -21.63 -0.98 11.00
N ALA A 104 -21.14 -2.21 11.19
CA ALA A 104 -19.85 -2.63 10.66
C ALA A 104 -19.83 -2.59 9.11
N ASP A 105 -20.89 -3.07 8.47
CA ASP A 105 -21.00 -3.11 7.01
C ASP A 105 -20.94 -1.69 6.42
N ARG A 106 -21.65 -0.72 7.03
CA ARG A 106 -21.61 0.69 6.62
C ARG A 106 -20.19 1.28 6.67
N LEU A 107 -19.44 1.01 7.74
CA LEU A 107 -18.07 1.49 7.87
C LEU A 107 -17.16 0.87 6.81
N LEU A 108 -17.30 -0.43 6.58
CA LEU A 108 -16.50 -1.14 5.58
C LEU A 108 -16.83 -0.71 4.14
N ASP A 109 -18.11 -0.48 3.81
CA ASP A 109 -18.54 0.10 2.53
C ASP A 109 -17.92 1.48 2.29
N MET A 110 -17.89 2.32 3.32
CA MET A 110 -17.29 3.66 3.26
C MET A 110 -15.78 3.59 2.97
N LEU A 111 -15.08 2.65 3.63
CA LEU A 111 -13.65 2.45 3.42
C LEU A 111 -13.34 1.91 2.01
N GLU A 112 -14.16 0.97 1.52
CA GLU A 112 -14.06 0.41 0.17
C GLU A 112 -14.22 1.48 -0.92
N GLN A 113 -15.17 2.41 -0.75
CA GLN A 113 -15.43 3.49 -1.70
C GLN A 113 -14.35 4.56 -1.74
N ALA A 114 -13.57 4.73 -0.65
CA ALA A 114 -12.62 5.83 -0.52
C ALA A 114 -11.29 5.63 -1.29
N GLN A 115 -11.09 4.48 -1.94
CA GLN A 115 -9.88 4.14 -2.71
C GLN A 115 -8.55 4.32 -1.91
N VAL A 116 -8.62 4.19 -0.59
CA VAL A 116 -7.46 4.34 0.31
C VAL A 116 -6.64 3.06 0.40
N VAL A 117 -5.47 3.16 1.03
CA VAL A 117 -4.62 2.03 1.38
C VAL A 117 -4.66 1.82 2.89
N VAL A 118 -4.78 0.57 3.32
CA VAL A 118 -4.83 0.17 4.73
C VAL A 118 -3.63 -0.70 5.07
N GLY A 119 -3.05 -0.52 6.25
CA GLY A 119 -2.03 -1.43 6.76
C GLY A 119 -1.67 -1.16 8.22
N VAL A 120 -0.56 -1.72 8.67
CA VAL A 120 -0.09 -1.59 10.07
C VAL A 120 1.10 -0.64 10.15
N GLU A 121 1.33 -0.05 11.32
CA GLU A 121 2.51 0.79 11.53
C GLU A 121 3.81 -0.04 11.40
N LYS A 122 4.84 0.49 10.72
CA LYS A 122 6.17 -0.11 10.75
C LYS A 122 6.80 0.11 12.12
N LEU A 123 7.50 -0.91 12.63
CA LEU A 123 8.33 -0.81 13.85
C LEU A 123 9.39 0.30 13.77
N ILE A 124 9.83 0.64 12.55
CA ILE A 124 10.86 1.65 12.30
C ILE A 124 10.37 2.54 11.16
N GLY A 125 10.06 3.80 11.49
CA GLY A 125 9.57 4.81 10.54
C GLY A 125 8.06 5.06 10.61
N LYS A 126 7.61 6.15 9.98
CA LYS A 126 6.20 6.58 9.97
C LYS A 126 5.40 6.03 8.78
N GLU A 127 5.89 4.97 8.15
CA GLU A 127 5.28 4.41 6.94
C GLU A 127 4.39 3.22 7.29
N ILE A 128 3.39 2.98 6.44
CA ILE A 128 2.56 1.78 6.52
C ILE A 128 3.38 0.56 6.09
N SER A 129 3.35 -0.48 6.91
CA SER A 129 3.86 -1.81 6.62
C SER A 129 2.78 -2.62 5.91
N LYS A 130 3.15 -3.30 4.83
CA LYS A 130 2.25 -4.13 4.01
C LYS A 130 1.00 -3.36 3.57
N PRO A 131 1.15 -2.30 2.76
CA PRO A 131 0.01 -1.58 2.22
C PRO A 131 -0.89 -2.53 1.42
N LEU A 132 -2.18 -2.57 1.75
CA LEU A 132 -3.22 -3.24 0.98
C LEU A 132 -4.23 -2.21 0.49
N ALA A 133 -4.72 -2.38 -0.74
CA ALA A 133 -5.85 -1.58 -1.20
C ALA A 133 -7.06 -1.81 -0.30
N ALA A 134 -7.82 -0.76 0.01
CA ALA A 134 -8.97 -0.84 0.90
C ALA A 134 -9.98 -1.91 0.46
N ALA A 135 -10.23 -2.04 -0.85
CA ALA A 135 -11.13 -3.07 -1.39
C ALA A 135 -10.69 -4.50 -1.05
N ASP A 136 -9.39 -4.79 -1.14
CA ASP A 136 -8.85 -6.11 -0.81
C ASP A 136 -8.86 -6.35 0.70
N TRP A 137 -8.50 -5.34 1.49
CA TRP A 137 -8.55 -5.42 2.95
C TRP A 137 -9.98 -5.61 3.47
N VAL A 138 -10.96 -4.87 2.93
CA VAL A 138 -12.38 -4.94 3.31
C VAL A 138 -12.94 -6.34 3.07
N ARG A 139 -12.54 -7.04 2.01
CA ARG A 139 -13.01 -8.41 1.73
C ARG A 139 -12.73 -9.38 2.87
N ASP A 140 -11.55 -9.29 3.47
CA ASP A 140 -11.18 -10.12 4.62
C ASP A 140 -11.76 -9.55 5.92
N ALA A 141 -11.75 -8.23 6.07
CA ALA A 141 -12.32 -7.55 7.24
C ALA A 141 -13.82 -7.80 7.40
N ARG A 142 -14.61 -7.98 6.32
CA ARG A 142 -16.05 -8.33 6.43
C ARG A 142 -16.28 -9.67 7.13
N LYS A 143 -15.42 -10.67 6.89
CA LYS A 143 -15.51 -11.98 7.54
C LYS A 143 -15.21 -11.85 9.04
N GLU A 144 -14.17 -11.10 9.37
CA GLU A 144 -13.79 -10.84 10.76
C GLU A 144 -14.84 -9.97 11.47
N ALA A 145 -15.36 -8.93 10.82
CA ALA A 145 -16.41 -8.08 11.35
C ALA A 145 -17.67 -8.87 11.69
N LEU A 146 -18.08 -9.82 10.83
CA LEU A 146 -19.20 -10.71 11.16
C LEU A 146 -18.92 -11.51 12.42
N PHE A 147 -17.73 -12.10 12.56
CA PHE A 147 -17.34 -12.80 13.79
C PHE A 147 -17.32 -11.86 15.02
N LEU A 148 -16.82 -10.63 14.85
CA LEU A 148 -16.80 -9.61 15.90
C LEU A 148 -18.20 -9.18 16.34
N THR A 149 -19.19 -9.14 15.45
CA THR A 149 -20.57 -8.77 15.80
C THR A 149 -21.20 -9.74 16.80
N PHE A 150 -20.82 -11.02 16.77
CA PHE A 150 -21.29 -12.01 17.77
C PHE A 150 -20.62 -11.84 19.13
N ARG A 151 -19.40 -11.28 19.16
CA ARG A 151 -18.56 -11.22 20.36
C ARG A 151 -18.60 -9.87 21.05
N ALA A 152 -18.83 -8.80 20.30
CA ALA A 152 -18.95 -7.45 20.82
C ALA A 152 -20.27 -7.25 21.58
N LYS A 153 -20.21 -6.61 22.74
CA LYS A 153 -21.40 -6.31 23.56
C LYS A 153 -22.10 -5.01 23.14
N SER A 154 -21.39 -4.13 22.44
CA SER A 154 -21.87 -2.81 22.01
C SER A 154 -21.23 -2.35 20.71
N LYS A 155 -21.78 -1.29 20.10
CA LYS A 155 -21.19 -0.64 18.92
C LYS A 155 -19.81 -0.04 19.21
N ALA A 156 -19.62 0.52 20.41
CA ALA A 156 -18.32 1.04 20.85
C ALA A 156 -17.25 -0.06 20.86
N GLU A 157 -17.55 -1.20 21.49
CA GLU A 157 -16.62 -2.33 21.53
C GLU A 157 -16.34 -2.89 20.13
N LEU A 158 -17.38 -2.99 19.28
CA LEU A 158 -17.22 -3.42 17.89
C LEU A 158 -16.33 -2.47 17.10
N PHE A 159 -16.56 -1.15 17.22
CA PHE A 159 -15.79 -0.12 16.55
C PHE A 159 -14.31 -0.18 16.95
N THR A 160 -14.02 -0.22 18.25
CA THR A 160 -12.65 -0.34 18.77
C THR A 160 -11.96 -1.60 18.25
N ARG A 161 -12.65 -2.74 18.23
CA ARG A 161 -12.09 -4.00 17.72
C ARG A 161 -11.89 -3.98 16.21
N LEU A 162 -12.78 -3.34 15.44
CA LEU A 162 -12.66 -3.20 14.00
C LEU A 162 -11.46 -2.31 13.62
N CYS A 163 -11.17 -1.29 14.43
CA CYS A 163 -10.08 -0.34 14.19
C CYS A 163 -8.71 -0.82 14.66
N LYS A 164 -8.64 -1.95 15.37
CA LYS A 164 -7.40 -2.54 15.90
C LYS A 164 -7.16 -3.90 15.24
N ASN A 165 -5.91 -4.28 15.07
CA ASN A 165 -5.57 -5.63 14.63
C ASN A 165 -5.68 -6.62 15.79
N LYS A 166 -5.50 -7.92 15.51
CA LYS A 166 -5.53 -8.99 16.53
C LYS A 166 -4.49 -8.84 17.67
N PHE A 167 -3.49 -7.99 17.50
CA PHE A 167 -2.45 -7.67 18.50
C PHE A 167 -2.75 -6.37 19.27
N GLY A 168 -3.90 -5.73 19.01
CA GLY A 168 -4.31 -4.48 19.64
C GLY A 168 -3.71 -3.22 19.03
N SER A 169 -2.83 -3.34 18.02
CA SER A 169 -2.28 -2.15 17.33
C SER A 169 -3.32 -1.54 16.39
N PRO A 170 -3.38 -0.21 16.26
CA PRO A 170 -4.33 0.44 15.35
C PRO A 170 -4.01 0.11 13.89
N TRP A 171 -5.04 -0.05 13.09
CA TRP A 171 -4.92 0.01 11.63
C TRP A 171 -4.66 1.46 11.21
N LEU A 172 -3.81 1.64 10.21
CA LEU A 172 -3.52 2.93 9.60
C LEU A 172 -4.13 2.99 8.20
N VAL A 173 -4.60 4.16 7.84
CA VAL A 173 -5.13 4.49 6.51
C VAL A 173 -4.25 5.56 5.89
N GLN A 174 -3.94 5.41 4.62
CA GLN A 174 -3.22 6.40 3.82
C GLN A 174 -3.99 6.65 2.53
N GLY A 175 -4.16 7.93 2.18
CA GLY A 175 -4.73 8.32 0.90
C GLY A 175 -3.89 7.82 -0.27
N SER A 176 -4.48 7.74 -1.46
CA SER A 176 -3.78 7.29 -2.68
C SER A 176 -2.72 8.29 -3.17
N GLU A 177 -2.72 9.52 -2.64
CA GLU A 177 -1.76 10.56 -2.98
C GLU A 177 -0.37 10.23 -2.39
N GLU A 178 0.66 10.39 -3.21
CA GLU A 178 2.04 10.15 -2.81
C GLU A 178 2.43 11.13 -1.69
N GLY A 179 2.86 10.61 -0.54
CA GLY A 179 3.20 11.41 0.63
C GLY A 179 2.03 11.75 1.56
N ALA A 180 0.82 11.22 1.31
CA ALA A 180 -0.27 11.33 2.27
C ALA A 180 0.16 10.79 3.64
N LYS A 181 -0.09 11.55 4.71
CA LYS A 181 0.28 11.14 6.07
C LYS A 181 -0.63 9.99 6.51
N PRO A 182 -0.08 8.85 6.99
CA PRO A 182 -0.90 7.79 7.57
C PRO A 182 -1.66 8.31 8.79
N GLU A 183 -2.96 8.03 8.85
CA GLU A 183 -3.81 8.35 9.98
C GLU A 183 -4.47 7.08 10.57
N PRO A 184 -4.72 7.02 11.89
CA PRO A 184 -5.42 5.88 12.48
C PRO A 184 -6.81 5.68 11.87
N LEU A 185 -7.17 4.41 11.60
CA LEU A 185 -8.46 4.04 10.99
C LEU A 185 -9.65 4.56 11.81
N ALA A 186 -9.55 4.56 13.14
CA ALA A 186 -10.59 5.11 14.02
C ALA A 186 -10.80 6.62 13.79
N ALA A 187 -9.72 7.39 13.69
CA ALA A 187 -9.77 8.82 13.40
C ALA A 187 -10.31 9.08 11.97
N TRP A 188 -9.89 8.25 11.01
CA TRP A 188 -10.36 8.30 9.62
C TRP A 188 -11.88 8.12 9.53
N PHE A 189 -12.46 7.17 10.28
CA PHE A 189 -13.91 6.95 10.36
C PHE A 189 -14.61 8.08 11.10
N ALA A 190 -14.07 8.55 12.23
CA ALA A 190 -14.64 9.65 13.01
C ALA A 190 -14.75 10.96 12.20
N ALA A 191 -13.89 11.15 11.20
CA ALA A 191 -13.96 12.31 10.30
C ALA A 191 -15.12 12.24 9.30
N ARG A 192 -15.69 11.05 9.03
CA ARG A 192 -16.64 10.80 7.93
C ARG A 192 -18.01 10.28 8.39
N ASP A 193 -18.07 9.66 9.56
CA ASP A 193 -19.30 9.08 10.11
C ASP A 193 -19.60 9.69 11.50
N PRO A 194 -20.74 10.39 11.68
CA PRO A 194 -21.08 11.03 12.94
C PRO A 194 -21.18 10.06 14.13
N GLU A 195 -21.70 8.85 13.88
CA GLU A 195 -21.82 7.82 14.92
C GLU A 195 -20.43 7.29 15.32
N ALA A 196 -19.53 7.03 14.36
CA ALA A 196 -18.14 6.68 14.64
C ALA A 196 -17.40 7.80 15.41
N LYS A 197 -17.73 9.07 15.13
CA LYS A 197 -17.15 10.22 15.86
C LYS A 197 -17.53 10.19 17.34
N GLU A 198 -18.79 9.95 17.66
CA GLU A 198 -19.27 9.84 19.04
C GLU A 198 -18.61 8.66 19.75
N LEU A 199 -18.51 7.50 19.09
CA LEU A 199 -17.89 6.31 19.64
C LEU A 199 -16.38 6.50 19.88
N HIS A 200 -15.67 7.16 18.95
CA HIS A 200 -14.25 7.45 19.10
C HIS A 200 -14.00 8.45 20.24
N ALA A 201 -14.84 9.48 20.38
CA ALA A 201 -14.76 10.41 21.50
C ALA A 201 -15.03 9.72 22.85
N ALA A 202 -15.98 8.78 22.89
CA ALA A 202 -16.26 7.99 24.09
C ALA A 202 -15.10 7.06 24.48
N GLU A 203 -14.38 6.48 23.50
CA GLU A 203 -13.17 5.68 23.76
C GLU A 203 -12.06 6.56 24.37
N GLN A 204 -11.81 7.75 23.80
CA GLN A 204 -10.78 8.67 24.30
C GLN A 204 -11.09 9.24 25.69
N ALA A 205 -12.35 9.28 26.11
CA ALA A 205 -12.76 9.74 27.44
C ALA A 205 -12.69 8.65 28.53
N GLY A 206 -12.55 7.38 28.13
CA GLY A 206 -12.53 6.23 29.03
C GLY A 206 -11.15 5.64 29.34
N GLU A 207 -10.09 6.16 28.69
CA GLU A 207 -8.67 5.86 28.95
C GLU A 207 -8.06 6.88 29.92
#